data_AF-A0A7J3DMI5-F1
#
_entry.id   AF-A0A7J3DMI5-F1
#
_cell.length_a   1.000
_cell.length_b   1.000
_cell.length_c   1.000
_cell.angle_alpha   90.00
_cell.angle_beta   90.00
_cell.angle_gamma   90.00
#
_symmetry.space_group_name_H-M   'P 1'
#
loop_
_entity.id
_entity.type
_entity.pdbx_description
1 polymer ?
#
loop_
_entity_poly.entity_id
_entity_poly.type
_entity_poly.pdbx_seq_one_letter_code
_entity_poly.pdbx_strand_id
1 'polypeptide(L)'
;MVGIWKAKVQKGAPAKICVPEHQKAKVEKLAEQAKELAEASEEPKASGAFEVTDCFQLHELTVIKGNVIKGLITNKDKLLIGDKGLRIAELWVNDKKVNMLNEGEAGAIFLKAKGIRLQAGDIVQTT
;
A
#
# COMPACT_ATOMS: atom_id res chain seq x y z
N MET A 1 38.26 21.93 -57.31
CA MET A 1 37.34 20.78 -57.21
C MET A 1 38.01 19.71 -56.37
N VAL A 2 37.61 19.57 -55.11
CA VAL A 2 38.09 18.49 -54.24
C VAL A 2 36.87 17.92 -53.54
N GLY A 3 36.67 16.62 -53.70
CA GLY A 3 35.43 15.91 -53.42
C GLY A 3 35.08 15.86 -51.93
N ILE A 4 33.78 16.03 -51.67
CA ILE A 4 33.14 15.82 -50.37
C ILE A 4 33.04 14.31 -50.12
N TRP A 5 33.67 13.80 -49.07
CA TRP A 5 33.37 12.48 -48.52
C TRP A 5 32.68 12.64 -47.17
N LYS A 6 31.39 12.29 -47.13
CA LYS A 6 30.57 12.14 -45.92
C LYS A 6 31.07 10.93 -45.12
N ALA A 7 31.65 11.17 -43.94
CA ALA A 7 31.89 10.10 -42.98
C ALA A 7 30.62 9.82 -42.15
N LYS A 8 30.24 8.55 -42.12
CA LYS A 8 29.04 7.94 -41.56
C LYS A 8 29.25 7.74 -40.05
N VAL A 9 28.46 8.40 -39.19
CA VAL A 9 28.51 8.19 -37.73
C VAL A 9 27.85 6.84 -37.41
N GLN A 10 28.65 5.82 -37.08
CA GLN A 10 28.16 4.56 -36.51
C GLN A 10 27.91 4.73 -35.01
N LYS A 11 26.63 4.63 -34.61
CA LYS A 11 26.21 4.39 -33.23
C LYS A 11 26.51 2.93 -32.87
N GLY A 12 27.33 2.68 -31.85
CA GLY A 12 27.45 1.34 -31.28
C GLY A 12 28.71 1.08 -30.45
N ALA A 13 28.68 1.45 -29.16
CA ALA A 13 29.26 0.71 -28.02
C ALA A 13 29.02 1.51 -26.72
N PRO A 14 28.42 0.94 -25.66
CA PRO A 14 28.41 1.60 -24.36
C PRO A 14 29.84 1.59 -23.77
N ALA A 15 30.27 2.74 -23.23
CA ALA A 15 31.55 2.90 -22.58
C ALA A 15 31.70 1.88 -21.43
N LYS A 16 32.66 0.95 -21.56
CA LYS A 16 33.07 0.07 -20.45
C LYS A 16 33.84 0.89 -19.43
N ILE A 17 33.14 1.46 -18.45
CA ILE A 17 33.74 2.05 -17.26
C ILE A 17 34.28 0.87 -16.42
N CYS A 18 35.61 0.69 -16.42
CA CYS A 18 36.28 -0.31 -15.61
C CYS A 18 36.28 0.17 -14.16
N VAL A 19 35.34 -0.33 -13.34
CA VAL A 19 35.29 -0.02 -11.90
C VAL A 19 36.25 -0.97 -11.19
N PRO A 20 37.33 -0.46 -10.55
CA PRO A 20 38.32 -1.29 -9.85
C PRO A 20 37.68 -2.07 -8.68
N GLU A 21 38.03 -3.35 -8.54
CA GLU A 21 37.39 -4.32 -7.64
C GLU A 21 37.33 -3.86 -6.17
N HIS A 22 38.34 -3.12 -5.72
CA HIS A 22 38.40 -2.61 -4.34
C HIS A 22 37.32 -1.57 -3.98
N GLN A 23 36.64 -0.96 -4.97
CA GLN A 23 35.53 -0.04 -4.71
C GLN A 23 34.17 -0.74 -4.63
N LYS A 24 34.01 -1.94 -5.17
CA LYS A 24 32.73 -2.68 -5.15
C LYS A 24 32.27 -2.97 -3.72
N ALA A 25 33.20 -3.37 -2.84
CA ALA A 25 32.92 -3.70 -1.45
C ALA A 25 32.47 -2.51 -0.58
N LYS A 26 32.80 -1.26 -0.95
CA LYS A 26 32.32 -0.07 -0.23
C LYS A 26 30.93 0.38 -0.71
N VAL A 27 30.60 0.13 -1.98
CA VAL A 27 29.29 0.47 -2.55
C VAL A 27 28.21 -0.52 -2.07
N GLU A 28 28.55 -1.81 -1.90
CA GLU A 28 27.62 -2.80 -1.33
C GLU A 28 27.22 -2.44 0.11
N LYS A 29 28.15 -2.01 0.94
CA LYS A 29 27.85 -1.59 2.33
C LYS A 29 26.98 -0.34 2.42
N LEU A 30 27.08 0.58 1.45
CA LEU A 30 26.20 1.75 1.37
C LEU A 30 24.82 1.40 0.81
N ALA A 31 24.73 0.39 -0.08
CA ALA A 31 23.46 -0.09 -0.61
C ALA A 31 22.65 -0.92 0.42
N GLU A 32 23.31 -1.65 1.32
CA GLU A 32 22.66 -2.33 2.44
C GLU A 32 22.10 -1.32 3.46
N GLN A 33 22.87 -0.28 3.82
CA GLN A 33 22.39 0.77 4.71
C GLN A 33 21.26 1.62 4.11
N ALA A 34 21.24 1.80 2.78
CA ALA A 34 20.12 2.46 2.09
C ALA A 34 18.86 1.58 2.01
N LYS A 35 19.00 0.25 2.00
CA LYS A 35 17.85 -0.67 2.10
C LYS A 35 17.26 -0.70 3.51
N GLU A 36 18.10 -0.72 4.53
CA GLU A 36 17.64 -0.67 5.93
C GLU A 36 16.93 0.65 6.28
N LEU A 37 17.36 1.78 5.70
CA LEU A 37 16.67 3.07 5.86
C LEU A 37 15.39 3.20 5.01
N ALA A 38 15.30 2.49 3.87
CA ALA A 38 14.07 2.44 3.06
C ALA A 38 13.00 1.51 3.66
N GLU A 39 13.40 0.46 4.39
CA GLU A 39 12.47 -0.38 5.17
C GLU A 39 11.94 0.34 6.43
N ALA A 40 12.60 1.41 6.88
CA ALA A 40 12.15 2.24 7.99
C ALA A 40 11.27 3.43 7.57
N SER A 41 11.11 3.69 6.27
CA SER A 41 10.34 4.82 5.72
C SER A 41 9.17 4.38 4.84
N GLU A 42 8.64 3.17 5.01
CA GLU A 42 7.31 2.89 4.49
C GLU A 42 6.32 3.75 5.29
N GLU A 43 6.08 4.96 4.79
CA GLU A 43 4.77 5.59 4.89
C GLU A 43 3.74 4.46 4.80
N PRO A 44 2.81 4.34 5.76
CA PRO A 44 1.89 3.22 5.75
C PRO A 44 1.15 3.29 4.42
N LYS A 45 1.55 2.43 3.47
CA LYS A 45 0.89 2.31 2.19
C LYS A 45 -0.52 1.92 2.56
N ALA A 46 -1.46 2.84 2.38
CA ALA A 46 -2.83 2.55 2.69
C ALA A 46 -3.23 1.33 1.85
N SER A 47 -3.34 0.17 2.51
CA SER A 47 -3.52 -1.13 1.87
C SER A 47 -4.88 -1.20 1.17
N GLY A 48 -5.86 -0.44 1.66
CA GLY A 48 -7.15 -0.24 1.02
C GLY A 48 -7.91 0.98 1.53
N ALA A 49 -8.97 1.32 0.80
CA ALA A 49 -9.94 2.35 1.13
C ALA A 49 -11.35 1.74 1.11
N PHE A 50 -12.15 2.03 2.13
CA PHE A 50 -13.49 1.51 2.33
C PHE A 50 -14.48 2.66 2.52
N GLU A 51 -15.51 2.70 1.68
CA GLU A 51 -16.61 3.65 1.79
C GLU A 51 -17.66 3.12 2.76
N VAL A 52 -17.99 3.90 3.78
CA VAL A 52 -19.01 3.53 4.75
C VAL A 52 -20.38 3.80 4.14
N THR A 53 -21.22 2.77 4.08
CA THR A 53 -22.65 2.91 3.77
C THR A 53 -23.47 2.99 5.05
N ASP A 54 -23.16 2.17 6.05
CA ASP A 54 -23.85 2.16 7.34
C ASP A 54 -22.89 1.83 8.47
N CYS A 55 -23.17 2.37 9.66
CA CYS A 55 -22.41 2.08 10.87
C CYS A 55 -23.36 1.79 12.03
N PHE A 56 -23.21 0.63 12.66
CA PHE A 56 -24.03 0.18 13.79
C PHE A 56 -23.14 -0.18 14.98
N GLN A 57 -23.66 0.02 16.19
CA GLN A 57 -22.96 -0.36 17.41
C GLN A 57 -23.73 -1.47 18.12
N LEU A 58 -23.13 -2.65 18.21
CA LEU A 58 -23.67 -3.85 18.87
C LEU A 58 -22.90 -4.09 20.16
N HIS A 59 -23.42 -3.57 21.29
CA HIS A 59 -22.78 -3.62 22.60
C HIS A 59 -21.32 -3.12 22.61
N GLU A 60 -20.36 -4.03 22.44
CA GLU A 60 -18.92 -3.75 22.47
C GLU A 60 -18.26 -3.78 21.08
N LEU A 61 -19.03 -4.14 20.05
CA LEU A 61 -18.58 -4.21 18.67
C LEU A 61 -19.19 -3.06 17.87
N THR A 62 -18.39 -2.49 16.99
CA THR A 62 -18.89 -1.59 15.94
C THR A 62 -18.86 -2.36 14.63
N VAL A 63 -19.97 -2.34 13.89
CA VAL A 63 -20.11 -2.94 12.57
C VAL A 63 -20.21 -1.83 11.55
N ILE A 64 -19.29 -1.83 10.59
CA ILE A 64 -19.24 -0.87 9.50
C ILE A 64 -19.56 -1.63 8.22
N LYS A 65 -20.68 -1.31 7.58
CA LYS A 65 -21.03 -1.84 6.26
C LYS A 65 -20.63 -0.85 5.19
N GLY A 66 -20.21 -1.36 4.04
CA GLY A 66 -19.67 -0.51 3.01
C GLY A 66 -19.07 -1.27 1.84
N ASN A 67 -18.39 -0.53 0.97
CA ASN A 67 -17.75 -1.06 -0.23
C ASN A 67 -16.27 -0.74 -0.23
N VAL A 68 -15.43 -1.66 -0.70
CA VAL A 68 -14.03 -1.38 -0.94
C VAL A 68 -13.91 -0.54 -2.21
N ILE A 69 -13.45 0.71 -2.08
CA ILE A 69 -13.25 1.60 -3.22
C ILE A 69 -11.94 1.26 -3.93
N LYS A 70 -10.91 0.91 -3.15
CA LYS A 70 -9.56 0.69 -3.67
C LYS A 70 -8.78 -0.28 -2.81
N GLY A 71 -7.98 -1.13 -3.45
CA GLY A 71 -7.00 -1.97 -2.77
C GLY A 71 -7.60 -3.21 -2.12
N LEU A 72 -6.91 -3.73 -1.12
CA LEU A 72 -7.25 -4.98 -0.44
C LEU A 72 -7.35 -4.73 1.06
N ILE A 73 -8.42 -5.23 1.67
CA ILE A 73 -8.59 -5.16 3.13
C ILE A 73 -8.54 -6.57 3.68
N THR A 74 -7.59 -6.83 4.58
CA THR A 74 -7.45 -8.10 5.26
C THR A 74 -7.79 -7.98 6.74
N ASN A 75 -8.10 -9.12 7.37
CA ASN A 75 -8.33 -9.16 8.82
C ASN A 75 -7.08 -8.88 9.67
N LYS A 76 -5.89 -8.78 9.06
CA LYS A 76 -4.64 -8.42 9.73
C LYS A 76 -4.40 -6.92 9.75
N ASP A 77 -5.06 -6.19 8.85
CA ASP A 77 -4.87 -4.76 8.68
C ASP A 77 -5.48 -4.00 9.86
N LYS A 78 -4.99 -2.78 10.06
CA LYS A 78 -5.62 -1.83 10.97
C LYS A 78 -6.44 -0.84 10.17
N LEU A 79 -7.66 -0.61 10.63
CA LEU A 79 -8.54 0.41 10.08
C LEU A 79 -8.21 1.76 10.73
N LEU A 80 -7.82 2.74 9.93
CA LEU A 80 -7.56 4.10 10.35
C LEU A 80 -8.87 4.90 10.32
N ILE A 81 -9.29 5.38 11.48
CA ILE A 81 -10.38 6.34 11.64
C ILE A 81 -9.80 7.58 12.31
N GLY A 82 -9.58 8.64 11.51
CA GLY A 82 -8.79 9.80 11.93
C GLY A 82 -7.38 9.37 12.35
N ASP A 83 -6.95 9.75 13.55
CA ASP A 83 -5.62 9.40 14.09
C ASP A 83 -5.58 8.04 14.79
N LYS A 84 -6.70 7.29 14.82
CA LYS A 84 -6.80 6.02 15.56
C LYS A 84 -6.73 4.83 14.61
N GLY A 85 -5.72 4.00 14.80
CA GLY A 85 -5.62 2.68 14.17
C GLY A 85 -6.32 1.61 15.00
N LEU A 86 -7.44 1.10 14.50
CA LEU A 86 -8.26 0.08 15.13
C LEU A 86 -8.04 -1.28 14.50
N ARG A 87 -7.99 -2.33 15.32
CA ARG A 87 -7.85 -3.69 14.82
C ARG A 87 -9.20 -4.21 14.29
N ILE A 88 -9.15 -4.78 13.10
CA ILE A 88 -10.27 -5.51 12.51
C ILE A 88 -10.43 -6.82 13.28
N ALA A 89 -11.64 -7.06 13.79
CA ALA A 89 -11.98 -8.30 14.47
C ALA A 89 -12.41 -9.35 13.45
N GLU A 90 -13.33 -8.98 12.55
CA GLU A 90 -13.88 -9.87 11.53
C GLU A 90 -14.25 -9.10 10.26
N LEU A 91 -14.19 -9.78 9.12
CA LEU A 91 -14.68 -9.32 7.83
C LEU A 91 -15.78 -10.26 7.35
N TRP A 92 -16.85 -9.70 6.80
CA TRP A 92 -18.01 -10.45 6.36
C TRP A 92 -18.47 -9.99 4.98
N VAL A 93 -18.87 -10.92 4.12
CA VAL A 93 -19.48 -10.68 2.80
C VAL A 93 -20.69 -11.59 2.69
N ASN A 94 -21.87 -11.02 2.39
CA ASN A 94 -23.12 -11.77 2.20
C ASN A 94 -23.35 -12.83 3.31
N ASP A 95 -23.27 -12.40 4.57
CA ASP A 95 -23.44 -13.22 5.78
C ASP A 95 -22.41 -14.35 5.98
N LYS A 96 -21.29 -14.31 5.25
CA LYS A 96 -20.16 -15.24 5.43
C LYS A 96 -18.93 -14.51 5.93
N LYS A 97 -18.28 -15.08 6.94
CA LYS A 97 -16.98 -14.61 7.41
C LYS A 97 -15.91 -14.88 6.35
N VAL A 98 -15.15 -13.84 6.00
CA VAL A 98 -14.04 -13.89 5.04
C VAL A 98 -12.75 -13.37 5.70
N ASN A 99 -11.61 -13.65 5.08
CA ASN A 99 -10.31 -13.16 5.55
C ASN A 99 -9.85 -11.90 4.82
N MET A 100 -10.44 -11.61 3.67
CA MET A 100 -10.07 -10.52 2.78
C MET A 100 -11.30 -9.98 2.06
N LEU A 101 -11.28 -8.69 1.75
CA LEU A 101 -12.21 -8.00 0.86
C LEU A 101 -11.41 -7.41 -0.31
N ASN A 102 -11.88 -7.67 -1.53
CA ASN A 102 -11.29 -7.14 -2.74
C ASN A 102 -11.91 -5.80 -3.15
N GLU A 103 -11.20 -5.06 -4.00
CA GLU A 103 -11.72 -3.85 -4.63
C GLU A 103 -13.06 -4.09 -5.34
N GLY A 104 -14.04 -3.23 -5.08
CA GLY A 104 -15.40 -3.32 -5.60
C GLY A 104 -16.32 -4.26 -4.81
N GLU A 105 -15.83 -5.00 -3.82
CA GLU A 105 -16.68 -5.87 -2.99
C GLU A 105 -17.40 -5.07 -1.89
N ALA A 106 -18.69 -5.39 -1.73
CA ALA A 106 -19.49 -4.97 -0.59
C ALA A 106 -19.27 -5.92 0.60
N GLY A 107 -19.07 -5.36 1.79
CA GLY A 107 -18.81 -6.14 2.98
C GLY A 107 -19.17 -5.43 4.28
N ALA A 108 -18.92 -6.11 5.38
CA ALA A 108 -19.03 -5.59 6.73
C ALA A 108 -17.72 -5.83 7.49
N ILE A 109 -17.24 -4.79 8.16
CA ILE A 109 -16.05 -4.81 9.01
C ILE A 109 -16.51 -4.71 10.46
N PHE A 110 -16.09 -5.67 11.27
CA PHE A 110 -16.34 -5.69 12.71
C PHE A 110 -15.10 -5.17 13.44
N LEU A 111 -15.30 -4.19 14.32
CA LEU A 111 -14.26 -3.60 15.14
C LEU A 111 -14.58 -3.81 16.63
N LYS A 112 -13.56 -4.16 17.41
CA LYS A 112 -13.65 -4.20 18.89
C LYS A 112 -13.42 -2.82 19.48
N ALA A 113 -14.35 -1.91 19.22
CA ALA A 113 -14.28 -0.54 19.67
C ALA A 113 -15.68 0.03 19.90
N LYS A 114 -15.77 0.93 20.90
CA LYS A 114 -17.01 1.62 21.28
C LYS A 114 -16.92 3.10 20.93
N GLY A 115 -18.07 3.70 20.62
CA GLY A 115 -18.20 5.15 20.43
C GLY A 115 -17.62 5.67 19.12
N ILE A 116 -17.43 4.80 18.14
CA ILE A 116 -17.10 5.21 16.77
C ILE A 116 -18.35 5.80 16.14
N ARG A 117 -18.23 7.02 15.63
CA ARG A 117 -19.28 7.69 14.88
C ARG A 117 -18.77 7.87 13.46
N LEU A 118 -19.28 7.06 12.55
CA LEU A 118 -19.08 7.19 11.11
C LEU A 118 -20.42 7.47 10.48
N GLN A 119 -20.42 8.33 9.46
CA GLN A 119 -21.59 8.62 8.65
C GLN A 119 -21.49 7.89 7.30
N ALA A 120 -22.64 7.71 6.66
CA ALA A 120 -22.67 7.23 5.29
C ALA A 120 -21.92 8.20 4.37
N GLY A 121 -21.04 7.67 3.52
CA GLY A 121 -20.13 8.42 2.64
C GLY A 121 -18.76 8.71 3.24
N ASP A 122 -18.52 8.40 4.52
CA ASP A 122 -17.17 8.50 5.09
C ASP A 122 -16.24 7.47 4.44
N ILE A 123 -14.99 7.85 4.19
CA ILE A 123 -13.97 6.96 3.65
C ILE A 123 -12.98 6.63 4.76
N VAL A 124 -12.83 5.34 5.06
CA VAL A 124 -11.83 4.85 6.00
C VAL A 124 -10.71 4.15 5.25
N GLN A 125 -9.49 4.30 5.75
CA GLN A 125 -8.29 3.71 5.14
C GLN A 125 -7.77 2.56 5.99
N THR A 126 -7.06 1.62 5.39
CA THR A 126 -6.38 0.53 6.12
C THR A 126 -4.88 0.59 5.94
N THR A 127 -4.14 0.11 6.94
CA THR A 127 -2.67 -0.01 6.92
C THR A 127 -2.25 -1.41 7.32
#